data_AF-A0AAW2JJS8-F1
#
_entry.id   AF-A0AAW2JJS8-F1
#
_cell.length_a   1.000
_cell.length_b   1.000
_cell.length_c   1.000
_cell.angle_alpha   90.00
_cell.angle_beta   90.00
_cell.angle_gamma   90.00
#
_symmetry.space_group_name_H-M   'P 1'
#
loop_
_entity.id
_entity.type
_entity.pdbx_description
1 polymer ?
#
loop_
_entity_poly.entity_id
_entity_poly.type
_entity_poly.pdbx_seq_one_letter_code
_entity_poly.pdbx_strand_id
1 'polypeptide(L)'
;MIESSGKQKVVFVGERQVVPICVILAIEARRLMLEGCETYLAYVVDTEKVNPTLEEIPVVGDFPKVFLDDLLGLPPHREVDFTIETLSGVALICITPYKMAPMELQ
;
A
#
# COMPACT_ATOMS: atom_id res chain seq x y z
N MET A 1 -20.29 14.02 -15.04
CA MET A 1 -20.91 14.06 -16.37
C MET A 1 -20.30 15.23 -17.11
N ILE A 2 -19.35 14.99 -18.02
CA ILE A 2 -18.80 16.03 -18.91
C ILE A 2 -18.91 15.47 -20.32
N GLU A 3 -19.92 15.95 -21.05
CA GLU A 3 -20.01 15.78 -22.49
C GLU A 3 -18.93 16.63 -23.14
N SER A 4 -18.08 16.02 -23.96
CA SER A 4 -17.23 16.73 -24.90
C SER A 4 -17.60 16.30 -26.31
N SER A 5 -18.16 17.26 -27.04
CA SER A 5 -18.60 17.18 -28.43
C SER A 5 -17.49 16.61 -29.32
N GLY A 6 -17.81 15.53 -30.06
CA GLY A 6 -17.08 15.13 -31.26
C GLY A 6 -15.91 14.16 -31.13
N LYS A 7 -15.64 13.54 -29.98
CA LYS A 7 -14.57 12.52 -29.92
C LYS A 7 -15.10 11.16 -30.39
N GLN A 8 -14.62 10.68 -31.54
CA GLN A 8 -14.85 9.32 -32.03
C GLN A 8 -14.49 8.33 -30.91
N LYS A 9 -15.45 7.52 -30.47
CA LYS A 9 -15.22 6.50 -29.43
C LYS A 9 -14.36 5.40 -30.04
N VAL A 10 -13.06 5.43 -29.78
CA VAL A 10 -12.14 4.36 -30.15
C VAL A 10 -12.16 3.31 -29.05
N VAL A 11 -12.56 2.09 -29.39
CA VAL A 11 -12.56 0.94 -28.47
C VAL A 11 -11.32 0.10 -28.79
N PHE A 12 -10.40 0.00 -27.84
CA PHE A 12 -9.24 -0.87 -27.94
C PHE A 12 -9.54 -2.17 -27.19
N VAL A 13 -9.55 -3.30 -27.90
CA VAL A 13 -9.69 -4.63 -27.31
C VAL A 13 -8.29 -5.23 -27.22
N GLY A 14 -7.69 -5.19 -26.02
CA GLY A 14 -6.39 -5.81 -25.79
C GLY A 14 -6.54 -7.32 -25.61
N GLU A 15 -5.90 -8.11 -26.46
CA GLU A 15 -5.72 -9.55 -26.24
C GLU A 15 -4.49 -9.76 -25.35
N ARG A 16 -4.64 -10.47 -24.23
CA ARG A 16 -3.54 -10.74 -23.30
C ARG A 16 -2.69 -11.89 -23.84
N GLN A 17 -1.90 -11.64 -24.88
CA GLN A 17 -0.85 -12.57 -25.27
C GLN A 17 0.33 -12.43 -24.30
N VAL A 18 0.86 -13.56 -23.82
CA VAL A 18 2.02 -13.64 -22.93
C VAL A 18 3.30 -13.45 -23.76
N VAL A 19 3.42 -12.29 -24.41
CA VAL A 19 4.66 -11.82 -25.04
C VAL A 19 5.49 -11.08 -23.98
N PRO A 20 6.83 -11.03 -24.08
CA PRO A 20 7.63 -10.24 -23.15
C PRO A 20 7.17 -8.79 -23.24
N ILE A 21 6.81 -8.21 -22.10
CA ILE A 21 6.40 -6.80 -22.03
C ILE A 21 7.59 -5.97 -22.52
N CYS A 22 7.44 -5.27 -23.64
CA CYS A 22 8.44 -4.33 -24.14
C CYS A 22 8.33 -3.04 -23.30
N VAL A 23 8.90 -3.07 -22.09
CA VAL A 23 9.04 -1.88 -21.26
C VAL A 23 10.33 -1.17 -21.66
N ILE A 24 10.20 0.09 -22.07
CA ILE A 24 11.34 0.97 -22.32
C ILE A 24 11.51 1.95 -21.16
N LEU A 25 12.72 2.48 -21.00
CA LEU A 25 12.98 3.56 -20.05
C LEU A 25 12.31 4.86 -20.54
N ALA A 26 11.93 5.72 -19.59
CA ALA A 26 11.32 7.02 -19.90
C ALA A 26 12.24 7.93 -20.74
N ILE A 27 13.56 7.82 -20.57
CA ILE A 27 14.55 8.57 -21.36
C ILE A 27 14.52 8.11 -22.82
N GLU A 28 14.41 6.79 -23.03
CA GLU A 28 14.34 6.21 -24.37
C GLU A 28 13.03 6.58 -25.06
N ALA A 29 11.91 6.55 -24.32
CA ALA A 29 10.64 7.05 -24.83
C ALA A 29 10.74 8.53 -25.28
N ARG A 30 11.41 9.39 -24.50
CA ARG A 30 11.65 10.80 -24.86
C ARG A 30 12.51 10.95 -26.11
N ARG A 31 13.55 10.13 -26.28
CA ARG A 31 14.39 10.13 -27.49
C ARG A 31 13.56 9.82 -28.73
N LEU A 32 12.76 8.75 -28.68
CA LEU A 32 11.89 8.34 -29.79
C LEU A 32 10.83 9.40 -30.13
N MET A 33 10.28 10.08 -29.12
CA MET A 33 9.37 11.22 -29.32
C MET A 33 10.03 12.36 -30.10
N LEU A 34 11.30 12.67 -29.81
CA LEU A 34 12.05 13.73 -30.49
C LEU A 34 12.46 13.35 -31.92
N GLU A 35 12.61 12.05 -32.19
CA GLU A 35 12.92 11.51 -33.53
C GLU A 35 11.70 11.49 -34.47
N GLY A 36 10.54 11.94 -33.99
CA GLY A 36 9.33 12.07 -34.79
C GLY A 36 8.46 10.81 -34.82
N CYS A 37 8.67 9.86 -33.91
CA CYS A 37 7.75 8.73 -33.76
C CYS A 37 6.38 9.21 -33.24
N GLU A 38 5.30 8.66 -33.79
CA GLU A 38 3.94 8.90 -33.28
C GLU A 38 3.79 8.26 -31.89
N THR A 39 3.37 9.06 -30.91
CA THR A 39 3.23 8.63 -29.52
C THR A 39 1.84 8.87 -28.97
N TYR A 40 1.34 7.90 -28.21
CA TYR A 40 0.04 7.96 -27.56
C TYR A 40 0.19 7.84 -26.05
N LEU A 41 -0.51 8.69 -25.32
CA LEU A 41 -0.61 8.59 -23.87
C LEU A 41 -1.93 7.91 -23.51
N ALA A 42 -1.84 6.69 -22.95
CA ALA A 42 -2.96 6.02 -22.34
C ALA A 42 -2.85 6.15 -20.81
N TYR A 43 -3.96 6.47 -20.16
CA TYR A 43 -4.06 6.44 -18.70
C TYR A 43 -5.27 5.59 -18.33
N VAL A 44 -5.11 4.79 -17.29
CA VAL A 44 -6.20 4.00 -16.72
C VAL A 44 -6.79 4.82 -15.58
N VAL A 45 -8.08 5.12 -15.68
CA VAL A 45 -8.84 5.65 -14.55
C VAL A 45 -9.62 4.51 -13.95
N ASP A 46 -9.26 4.15 -12.73
CA ASP A 46 -10.10 3.28 -11.93
C ASP A 46 -11.33 4.05 -11.48
N THR A 47 -12.47 3.74 -12.12
CA THR A 47 -13.77 4.35 -11.81
C THR A 47 -14.50 3.62 -10.68
N GLU A 48 -13.97 2.47 -10.22
CA GLU A 48 -14.56 1.63 -9.18
C GLU A 48 -13.92 1.85 -7.81
N LYS A 49 -13.35 3.05 -7.57
CA LYS A 49 -12.94 3.47 -6.22
C LYS A 49 -14.15 3.75 -5.31
N VAL A 50 -14.97 2.73 -5.07
CA VAL A 50 -15.39 2.49 -3.69
C VAL A 50 -14.12 1.94 -3.06
N ASN A 51 -13.47 2.70 -2.17
CA ASN A 51 -12.48 2.06 -1.30
C ASN A 51 -13.30 1.04 -0.51
N PRO A 52 -13.09 -0.27 -0.75
CA PRO A 52 -13.88 -1.24 -0.03
C PRO A 52 -13.66 -0.98 1.45
N THR A 53 -14.73 -0.92 2.22
CA THR A 53 -14.56 -0.85 3.67
C THR A 53 -13.81 -2.11 4.10
N LEU A 54 -13.06 -2.05 5.21
CA LEU A 54 -12.21 -3.18 5.61
C LEU A 54 -13.02 -4.49 5.68
N GLU A 55 -14.30 -4.41 6.02
CA GLU A 55 -15.25 -5.52 6.10
C GLU A 55 -15.58 -6.17 4.75
N GLU A 56 -15.42 -5.46 3.63
CA GLU A 56 -15.66 -5.98 2.27
C GLU A 56 -14.49 -6.81 1.75
N ILE A 57 -13.34 -6.76 2.42
CA ILE A 57 -12.19 -7.60 2.10
C ILE A 57 -12.46 -9.01 2.68
N PRO A 58 -12.57 -10.06 1.85
CA PRO A 58 -12.98 -11.40 2.32
C PRO A 58 -12.15 -11.92 3.50
N VAL A 59 -10.83 -11.67 3.48
CA VAL A 59 -9.93 -12.09 4.57
C VAL A 59 -10.17 -11.34 5.87
N VAL A 60 -10.66 -10.11 5.84
CA VAL A 60 -10.94 -9.32 7.05
C VAL A 60 -12.27 -9.76 7.66
N GLY A 61 -13.28 -10.04 6.82
CA GLY A 61 -14.58 -10.57 7.24
C GLY A 61 -14.48 -11.92 7.98
N ASP A 62 -13.46 -12.73 7.65
CA ASP A 62 -13.17 -13.99 8.35
C ASP A 62 -12.59 -13.80 9.77
N PHE A 63 -12.02 -12.62 10.07
CA PHE A 63 -11.33 -12.32 11.34
C PHE A 63 -11.76 -10.98 11.98
N PRO A 64 -13.05 -10.79 12.29
CA PRO A 64 -13.59 -9.51 12.78
C PRO A 64 -13.03 -9.08 14.14
N LYS A 65 -12.41 -9.99 14.91
CA LYS A 65 -11.80 -9.70 16.22
C LYS A 65 -10.32 -9.32 16.15
N VAL A 66 -9.68 -9.52 15.00
CA VAL A 66 -8.25 -9.20 14.78
C VAL A 66 -8.09 -7.78 14.24
N PHE A 67 -9.03 -7.34 13.41
CA PHE A 67 -9.05 -6.04 12.76
C PHE A 67 -10.08 -5.11 13.40
N LEU A 68 -9.99 -4.93 14.72
CA LEU A 68 -10.82 -3.95 15.43
C LEU A 68 -10.21 -2.55 15.30
N ASP A 69 -11.07 -1.53 15.25
CA ASP A 69 -10.64 -0.12 15.21
C ASP A 69 -9.84 0.27 16.47
N ASP A 70 -10.14 -0.36 17.60
CA ASP A 70 -9.46 -0.17 18.88
C ASP A 70 -8.66 -1.42 19.28
N LEU A 71 -7.46 -1.20 19.84
CA LEU A 71 -6.65 -2.26 20.43
C LEU A 71 -7.30 -2.79 21.72
N LEU A 72 -7.53 -4.10 21.80
CA LEU A 72 -8.15 -4.77 22.96
C LEU A 72 -7.25 -4.86 24.23
N GLY A 73 -6.24 -4.01 24.34
CA GLY A 73 -5.34 -3.97 25.49
C GLY A 73 -4.21 -5.01 25.43
N LEU A 74 -3.89 -5.61 26.57
CA LEU A 74 -2.79 -6.57 26.67
C LEU A 74 -3.06 -7.83 25.83
N PRO A 75 -2.03 -8.42 25.21
CA PRO A 75 -2.19 -9.68 24.50
C PRO A 75 -2.73 -10.74 25.48
N PRO A 76 -3.57 -11.68 25.00
CA PRO A 76 -4.05 -12.78 25.81
C PRO A 76 -2.88 -13.61 26.34
N HIS A 77 -3.12 -14.33 27.44
CA HIS A 77 -2.14 -15.25 28.00
C HIS A 77 -1.64 -16.20 26.90
N ARG A 78 -0.35 -16.15 26.61
CA ARG A 78 0.27 -17.02 25.62
C ARG A 78 0.67 -18.32 26.31
N GLU A 79 0.57 -19.44 25.60
CA GLU A 79 1.02 -20.74 26.14
C GLU A 79 2.55 -20.84 26.22
N VAL A 80 3.25 -19.96 25.50
CA VAL A 80 4.71 -19.92 25.42
C VAL A 80 5.24 -18.63 26.02
N ASP A 81 6.22 -18.78 26.91
CA ASP A 81 6.98 -17.68 27.49
C ASP A 81 8.04 -17.16 26.53
N PHE A 82 8.14 -15.83 26.42
CA PHE A 82 9.18 -15.17 25.62
C PHE A 82 10.40 -14.98 26.49
N THR A 83 11.51 -15.64 26.15
CA THR A 83 12.79 -15.44 26.83
C THR A 83 13.60 -14.39 26.07
N ILE A 84 14.08 -13.37 26.78
CA ILE A 84 15.03 -12.40 26.22
C ILE A 84 16.43 -12.91 26.51
N GLU A 85 17.09 -13.49 25.50
CA GLU A 85 18.47 -13.93 25.61
C GLU A 85 19.41 -12.74 25.44
N THR A 86 20.34 -12.58 26.37
CA THR A 86 21.42 -11.60 26.27
C THR A 86 22.71 -12.29 25.83
N LEU A 87 23.50 -11.60 25.03
CA LEU A 87 24.85 -12.08 24.71
C LEU A 87 25.71 -12.04 25.98
N SER A 88 26.59 -13.03 26.13
CA SER A 88 27.52 -13.08 27.26
C SER A 88 28.37 -11.81 27.33
N GLY A 89 28.34 -11.14 28.49
CA GLY A 89 29.06 -9.88 28.72
C GLY A 89 28.25 -8.60 28.47
N VAL A 90 26.98 -8.69 28.07
CA VAL A 90 26.10 -7.52 27.95
C VAL A 90 25.50 -7.17 29.32
N ALA A 91 25.87 -6.00 29.83
CA ALA A 91 25.25 -5.43 31.03
C ALA A 91 23.87 -4.81 30.71
N LEU A 92 22.94 -4.89 31.66
CA LEU A 92 21.65 -4.20 31.55
C LEU A 92 21.86 -2.68 31.57
N ILE A 93 21.05 -1.98 30.77
CA ILE A 93 21.07 -0.52 30.69
C ILE A 93 19.93 0.03 31.54
N CYS A 94 20.25 0.95 32.45
CA CYS A 94 19.27 1.71 33.21
C CYS A 94 19.47 3.20 32.91
N ILE A 95 18.46 3.83 32.32
CA ILE A 95 18.48 5.25 31.94
C ILE A 95 17.38 5.95 32.75
N THR A 96 17.66 7.16 33.22
CA THR A 96 16.66 7.99 33.89
C THR A 96 15.51 8.31 32.92
N PRO A 97 14.24 8.16 33.32
CA PRO A 97 13.10 8.53 32.48
C PRO A 97 13.21 9.98 32.00
N TYR A 98 12.70 10.22 30.79
CA TYR A 98 12.60 11.58 30.27
C TYR A 98 11.66 12.43 31.16
N LYS A 99 11.96 13.73 31.30
CA LYS A 99 11.09 14.65 32.03
C LYS A 99 9.88 15.00 31.16
N MET A 100 8.73 14.40 31.44
CA MET A 100 7.46 14.76 30.82
C MET A 100 6.79 15.92 31.55
N ALA A 101 5.99 16.72 30.85
CA ALA A 101 5.16 17.74 31.47
C ALA A 101 4.00 17.08 32.25
N PRO A 102 3.46 17.70 33.32
CA PRO A 102 2.35 17.11 34.08
C PRO A 102 1.12 16.72 33.25
N MET A 103 0.86 17.44 32.16
CA MET A 103 -0.25 17.18 31.23
C MET A 103 -0.07 15.89 30.41
N GLU A 104 1.16 15.43 30.20
CA GLU A 104 1.44 14.17 29.48
C GLU A 104 1.31 12.95 30.39
N LEU A 105 1.21 13.18 31.71
CA LEU A 105 1.04 12.15 32.73
C LEU A 105 -0.40 12.04 33.26
N GLN A 106 -1.32 12.86 32.74
CA GLN A 106 -2.76 12.79 33.04
C GLN A 106 -3.46 11.74 32.17
#